data_AF-A0A6J5VMQ6-F1
#
_entry.id   AF-A0A6J5VMQ6-F1
#
_cell.length_a   1.000
_cell.length_b   1.000
_cell.length_c   1.000
_cell.angle_alpha   90.00
_cell.angle_beta   90.00
_cell.angle_gamma   90.00
#
_symmetry.space_group_name_H-M   'P 1'
#
loop_
_entity.id
_entity.type
_entity.pdbx_description
1 polymer ?
#
loop_
_entity_poly.entity_id
_entity_poly.type
_entity_poly.pdbx_seq_one_letter_code
_entity_poly.pdbx_strand_id
1 'polypeptide(L)'
;MLNNTALIEKVIPLKGAMTNEVYQISWPTRDGDFSRNVLVRVYGEGVEVFFNRDDEIQTFECMSKHGQGPRLLGRFADGRVEEFIHARTLSAADLRDPEISAIIAAKLREFHNLDMPGPKNVVLWDRMRNWLSEAKILCSVKDTKEFGLDTLEEEIGMLEKELSRDYHEIGFCHNDLQYGNIMMDEETRSSL
;
A
#
# COMPACT_ATOMS: atom_id res chain seq x y z
N MET A 1 36.41 17.16 -11.96
CA MET A 1 35.57 15.99 -11.66
C MET A 1 35.43 15.91 -10.14
N LEU A 2 34.27 16.28 -9.60
CA LEU A 2 33.99 16.18 -8.17
C LEU A 2 33.50 14.74 -7.89
N ASN A 3 34.32 13.94 -7.22
CA ASN A 3 33.90 12.68 -6.60
C ASN A 3 32.89 13.01 -5.50
N ASN A 4 31.61 13.04 -5.87
CA ASN A 4 30.50 13.39 -4.99
C ASN A 4 29.85 12.10 -4.45
N THR A 5 30.67 11.19 -3.93
CA THR A 5 30.17 9.98 -3.27
C THR A 5 29.71 10.38 -1.88
N ALA A 6 28.40 10.57 -1.70
CA ALA A 6 27.84 10.69 -0.37
C ALA A 6 28.14 9.40 0.39
N LEU A 7 28.88 9.50 1.49
CA LEU A 7 29.14 8.36 2.36
C LEU A 7 27.85 8.06 3.13
N ILE A 8 27.30 6.87 2.94
CA ILE A 8 26.14 6.40 3.69
C ILE A 8 26.56 6.28 5.15
N GLU A 9 25.81 6.95 6.03
CA GLU A 9 26.05 6.93 7.47
C GLU A 9 25.38 5.72 8.11
N LYS A 10 24.14 5.43 7.70
CA LYS A 10 23.33 4.38 8.31
C LYS A 10 22.40 3.72 7.31
N VAL A 11 22.26 2.40 7.44
CA VAL A 11 21.23 1.60 6.78
C VAL A 11 20.48 0.83 7.86
N ILE A 12 19.17 1.01 7.94
CA ILE A 12 18.31 0.38 8.94
C ILE A 12 17.24 -0.46 8.24
N PRO A 13 17.19 -1.79 8.46
CA PRO A 13 16.07 -2.59 8.00
C PRO A 13 14.82 -2.24 8.81
N LEU A 14 13.73 -1.92 8.12
CA LEU A 14 12.42 -1.68 8.71
C LEU A 14 11.61 -2.97 8.67
N LYS A 15 11.14 -3.43 9.84
CA LYS A 15 10.29 -4.61 9.97
C LYS A 15 8.83 -4.21 9.74
N GLY A 16 8.05 -5.06 9.08
CA GLY A 16 6.58 -4.88 8.97
C GLY A 16 6.01 -5.03 7.56
N ALA A 17 6.84 -5.09 6.52
CA ALA A 17 6.38 -5.41 5.18
C ALA A 17 6.41 -6.93 4.96
N MET A 18 5.26 -7.53 4.61
CA MET A 18 5.14 -8.97 4.39
C MET A 18 5.68 -9.42 3.02
N THR A 19 5.67 -8.53 2.03
CA THR A 19 5.99 -8.85 0.62
C THR A 19 7.23 -8.14 0.08
N ASN A 20 7.82 -7.22 0.85
CA ASN A 20 8.91 -6.35 0.42
C ASN A 20 9.96 -6.22 1.52
N GLU A 21 11.22 -6.07 1.13
CA GLU A 21 12.27 -5.64 2.06
C GLU A 21 12.38 -4.12 2.04
N VAL A 22 12.38 -3.50 3.22
CA VAL A 22 12.35 -2.04 3.36
C VAL A 22 13.54 -1.58 4.19
N TYR A 23 14.27 -0.61 3.67
CA TYR A 23 15.46 -0.04 4.31
C TYR A 23 15.35 1.47 4.40
N GLN A 24 15.60 2.03 5.58
CA GLN A 24 15.89 3.44 5.73
C GLN A 24 17.39 3.66 5.49
N ILE A 25 17.73 4.57 4.57
CA ILE A 25 19.11 4.97 4.31
C ILE A 25 19.28 6.43 4.73
N SER A 26 20.31 6.69 5.54
CA SER A 26 20.63 8.01 6.07
C SER A 26 22.04 8.44 5.71
N TRP A 27 22.23 9.72 5.37
CA TRP A 27 23.54 10.34 5.17
C TRP A 27 23.54 11.82 5.58
N PRO A 28 24.67 12.36 6.04
CA PRO A 28 24.75 13.76 6.46
C PRO A 28 24.58 14.71 5.27
N THR A 29 23.96 15.86 5.54
CA THR A 29 23.99 17.01 4.64
C THR A 29 25.39 17.63 4.60
N ARG A 30 25.66 18.43 3.56
CA ARG A 30 26.98 19.06 3.36
C ARG A 30 27.40 19.96 4.53
N ASP A 31 26.43 20.51 5.24
CA ASP A 31 26.63 21.42 6.35
C ASP A 31 26.71 20.68 7.70
N GLY A 32 26.48 19.36 7.73
CA GLY A 32 26.62 18.51 8.91
C GLY A 32 25.50 18.61 9.95
N ASP A 33 24.62 19.62 9.86
CA ASP A 33 23.58 19.87 10.86
C ASP A 33 22.37 18.92 10.78
N PHE A 34 22.14 18.30 9.62
CA PHE A 34 21.00 17.40 9.41
C PHE A 34 21.39 16.15 8.62
N SER A 35 20.72 15.03 8.87
CA SER A 35 20.80 13.84 8.02
C SER A 35 19.63 13.80 7.05
N ARG A 36 19.91 13.46 5.79
CA ARG A 36 18.89 13.12 4.80
C ARG A 36 18.49 11.67 4.98
N ASN A 37 17.19 11.41 4.88
CA ASN A 37 16.61 10.07 4.95
C ASN A 37 15.87 9.75 3.65
N VAL A 38 16.06 8.54 3.15
CA VAL A 38 15.22 7.95 2.10
C VAL A 38 14.83 6.54 2.49
N LEU A 39 13.78 6.05 1.85
CA LEU A 39 13.30 4.68 2.01
C LEU A 39 13.58 3.92 0.71
N VAL A 40 14.31 2.81 0.82
CA VAL A 40 14.55 1.89 -0.29
C VAL A 40 13.68 0.68 -0.09
N ARG A 41 12.83 0.41 -1.08
CA ARG A 41 11.96 -0.77 -1.12
C ARG A 41 12.46 -1.71 -2.19
N VAL A 42 12.80 -2.92 -1.79
CA VAL A 42 13.15 -4.03 -2.67
C VAL A 42 11.95 -4.98 -2.74
N TYR A 43 11.52 -5.29 -3.95
CA TYR A 43 10.36 -6.15 -4.17
C TYR A 43 10.72 -7.62 -3.93
N GLY A 44 9.90 -8.36 -3.19
CA GLY A 44 10.09 -9.79 -2.96
C GLY A 44 9.72 -10.66 -4.17
N GLU A 45 10.30 -11.85 -4.26
CA GLU A 45 9.94 -12.87 -5.27
C GLU A 45 8.67 -13.63 -4.88
N GLY A 46 7.88 -14.09 -5.86
CA GLY A 46 6.77 -15.04 -5.65
C GLY A 46 5.42 -14.43 -5.25
N VAL A 47 5.25 -13.11 -5.31
CA VAL A 47 3.98 -12.43 -4.99
C VAL A 47 3.14 -12.05 -6.21
N GLU A 48 3.54 -12.48 -7.41
CA GLU A 48 2.91 -12.13 -8.68
C GLU A 48 1.45 -12.62 -8.79
N VAL A 49 1.12 -13.70 -8.08
CA VAL A 49 -0.25 -14.22 -7.95
C VAL A 49 -1.16 -13.21 -7.22
N PHE A 50 -0.60 -12.41 -6.32
CA PHE A 50 -1.35 -11.47 -5.50
C PHE A 50 -1.34 -10.05 -6.07
N PHE A 51 -0.28 -9.67 -6.78
CA PHE A 51 -0.06 -8.29 -7.23
C PHE A 51 0.51 -8.23 -8.65
N ASN A 52 -0.16 -7.47 -9.51
CA ASN A 52 0.44 -7.04 -10.77
C ASN A 52 1.39 -5.87 -10.49
N ARG A 53 2.68 -6.11 -10.72
CA ARG A 53 3.74 -5.13 -10.40
C ARG A 53 3.67 -3.88 -11.27
N ASP A 54 3.25 -4.00 -12.53
CA ASP A 54 3.12 -2.84 -13.42
C ASP A 54 1.97 -1.93 -12.95
N ASP A 55 0.85 -2.52 -12.56
CA ASP A 55 -0.30 -1.78 -12.00
C ASP A 55 0.08 -1.11 -10.67
N GLU A 56 0.82 -1.80 -9.80
CA GLU A 56 1.29 -1.23 -8.53
C GLU A 56 2.20 -0.02 -8.76
N ILE A 57 3.16 -0.15 -9.67
CA ILE A 57 4.09 0.93 -10.01
C ILE A 57 3.35 2.13 -10.61
N GLN A 58 2.44 1.90 -11.55
CA GLN A 58 1.63 2.97 -12.15
C GLN A 58 0.76 3.67 -11.11
N THR A 59 0.15 2.90 -10.22
CA THR A 59 -0.65 3.41 -9.11
C THR A 59 0.21 4.27 -8.17
N PHE A 60 1.37 3.76 -7.75
CA PHE A 60 2.30 4.46 -6.88
C PHE A 60 2.78 5.77 -7.50
N GLU A 61 3.20 5.77 -8.77
CA GLU A 61 3.64 6.97 -9.48
C GLU A 61 2.54 8.02 -9.57
N CYS A 62 1.30 7.59 -9.81
CA CYS A 62 0.16 8.51 -9.88
C CYS A 62 -0.17 9.11 -8.51
N MET A 63 -0.22 8.29 -7.46
CA MET A 63 -0.44 8.75 -6.08
C MET A 63 0.64 9.74 -5.63
N SER A 64 1.90 9.43 -5.96
CA SER A 64 3.05 10.27 -5.68
C SER A 64 2.93 11.66 -6.35
N LYS A 65 2.48 11.71 -7.61
CA LYS A 65 2.23 12.97 -8.34
C LYS A 65 1.09 13.79 -7.74
N HIS A 66 0.08 13.13 -7.18
CA HIS A 66 -1.04 13.77 -6.48
C HIS A 66 -0.72 14.15 -5.03
N GLY A 67 0.48 13.86 -4.53
CA GLY A 67 0.86 14.13 -3.13
C GLY A 67 0.11 13.25 -2.12
N GLN A 68 -0.40 12.09 -2.55
CA GLN A 68 -1.14 11.13 -1.72
C GLN A 68 -0.25 9.94 -1.37
N GLY A 69 0.87 10.22 -0.68
CA GLY A 69 1.90 9.26 -0.32
C GLY A 69 3.32 9.81 -0.53
N PRO A 70 4.36 8.98 -0.30
CA PRO A 70 5.74 9.42 -0.43
C PRO A 70 6.10 9.76 -1.89
N ARG A 71 7.01 10.71 -2.07
CA ARG A 71 7.56 11.02 -3.39
C ARG A 71 8.41 9.87 -3.93
N LEU A 72 8.19 9.48 -5.19
CA LEU A 72 9.11 8.61 -5.92
C LEU A 72 10.38 9.40 -6.27
N LEU A 73 11.53 8.98 -5.74
CA LEU A 73 12.82 9.62 -5.98
C LEU A 73 13.63 8.90 -7.07
N GLY A 74 13.42 7.60 -7.25
CA GLY A 74 14.08 6.82 -8.28
C GLY A 74 13.58 5.37 -8.38
N ARG A 75 13.87 4.73 -9.51
CA ARG A 75 13.53 3.32 -9.80
C ARG A 75 14.77 2.55 -10.24
N PHE A 76 14.77 1.27 -9.90
CA PHE A 76 15.74 0.28 -10.40
C PHE A 76 14.99 -1.03 -10.69
N ALA A 77 15.68 -2.02 -11.27
CA ALA A 77 15.05 -3.27 -11.72
C ALA A 77 14.21 -3.93 -10.62
N ASP A 78 14.77 -4.01 -9.41
CA ASP A 78 14.21 -4.77 -8.29
C ASP A 78 13.62 -3.92 -7.18
N GLY A 79 13.35 -2.64 -7.44
CA GLY A 79 12.87 -1.76 -6.38
C GLY A 79 12.71 -0.30 -6.74
N ARG A 80 12.46 0.49 -5.69
CA ARG A 80 12.29 1.94 -5.78
C ARG A 80 12.89 2.65 -4.58
N VAL A 81 13.23 3.91 -4.80
CA VAL A 81 13.66 4.85 -3.76
C VAL A 81 12.54 5.86 -3.56
N GLU A 82 12.09 5.98 -2.33
CA GLU A 82 10.96 6.80 -1.89
C GLU A 82 11.45 7.86 -0.90
N GLU A 83 10.73 8.97 -0.82
CA GLU A 83 10.86 9.93 0.27
C GLU A 83 10.60 9.27 1.62
N PHE A 84 11.41 9.61 2.61
CA PHE A 84 11.16 9.19 3.99
C PHE A 84 10.19 10.17 4.67
N ILE A 85 9.00 9.69 5.02
CA ILE A 85 7.99 10.46 5.72
C ILE A 85 8.31 10.46 7.22
N HIS A 86 8.43 11.67 7.79
CA HIS A 86 8.66 11.87 9.22
C HIS A 86 7.31 12.00 9.94
N ALA A 87 6.61 10.88 10.12
CA ALA A 87 5.30 10.83 10.74
C ALA A 87 5.19 9.60 11.63
N ARG A 88 4.23 9.60 12.56
CA ARG A 88 3.90 8.40 13.35
C ARG A 88 2.83 7.57 12.65
N THR A 89 2.97 6.26 12.72
CA THR A 89 1.89 5.34 12.37
C THR A 89 0.79 5.40 13.44
N LEU A 90 -0.46 5.33 13.02
CA LEU A 90 -1.58 5.30 13.95
C LEU A 90 -1.70 3.95 14.66
N SER A 91 -2.42 3.95 15.77
CA SER A 91 -2.79 2.78 16.55
C SER A 91 -4.29 2.49 16.46
N ALA A 92 -4.71 1.32 16.93
CA ALA A 92 -6.14 1.01 17.06
C ALA A 92 -6.87 1.97 18.02
N ALA A 93 -6.18 2.59 18.99
CA ALA A 93 -6.77 3.58 19.88
C ALA A 93 -7.01 4.90 19.14
N ASP A 94 -6.06 5.33 18.31
CA ASP A 94 -6.20 6.55 17.49
C ASP A 94 -7.41 6.48 16.56
N LEU A 95 -7.66 5.32 15.93
CA LEU A 95 -8.84 5.14 15.05
C LEU A 95 -10.18 5.28 15.78
N ARG A 96 -10.22 5.14 17.11
CA ARG A 96 -11.44 5.32 17.90
C ARG A 96 -11.62 6.75 18.38
N ASP A 97 -10.59 7.58 18.25
CA ASP A 97 -10.69 9.00 18.56
C ASP A 97 -11.54 9.69 17.47
N PRO A 98 -12.64 10.40 17.85
CA PRO A 98 -13.52 11.03 16.88
C PRO A 98 -12.85 12.13 16.06
N GLU A 99 -11.88 12.87 16.62
CA GLU A 99 -11.17 13.93 15.89
C GLU A 99 -10.24 13.32 14.84
N ILE A 100 -9.50 12.27 15.21
CA ILE A 100 -8.61 11.56 14.28
C ILE A 100 -9.42 10.87 13.19
N SER A 101 -10.54 10.22 13.54
CA SER A 101 -11.46 9.63 12.55
C SER A 101 -11.98 10.65 11.55
N ALA A 102 -12.30 11.87 12.00
CA ALA A 102 -12.75 12.93 11.11
C ALA A 102 -11.66 13.36 10.11
N ILE A 103 -10.40 13.45 10.56
CA ILE A 103 -9.25 13.74 9.70
C ILE A 103 -9.07 12.62 8.66
N ILE A 104 -9.11 11.36 9.09
CA ILE A 104 -9.00 10.19 8.19
C ILE A 104 -10.12 10.20 7.16
N ALA A 105 -11.37 10.46 7.57
CA ALA A 105 -12.51 10.51 6.66
C ALA A 105 -12.37 11.62 5.61
N ALA A 106 -11.88 12.80 6.01
CA ALA A 106 -11.60 13.90 5.09
C ALA A 106 -10.51 13.51 4.07
N LYS A 107 -9.42 12.89 4.55
CA LYS A 107 -8.32 12.43 3.69
C LYS A 107 -8.74 11.33 2.74
N LEU A 108 -9.53 10.37 3.22
CA LEU A 108 -10.06 9.29 2.41
C LEU A 108 -10.99 9.81 1.30
N ARG A 109 -11.76 10.87 1.58
CA ARG A 109 -12.55 11.55 0.54
C ARG A 109 -11.67 12.17 -0.53
N GLU A 110 -10.55 12.81 -0.18
CA GLU A 110 -9.59 13.30 -1.18
C GLU A 110 -9.03 12.15 -2.02
N PHE A 111 -8.63 11.06 -1.35
CA PHE A 111 -8.07 9.86 -1.98
C PHE A 111 -9.05 9.22 -2.98
N HIS A 112 -10.33 9.08 -2.61
CA HIS A 112 -11.35 8.51 -3.49
C HIS A 112 -11.64 9.36 -4.73
N ASN A 113 -11.33 10.66 -4.68
CA ASN A 113 -11.54 11.61 -5.78
C ASN A 113 -10.31 11.79 -6.68
N LEU A 114 -9.25 11.01 -6.48
CA LEU A 114 -8.08 11.05 -7.35
C LEU A 114 -8.41 10.65 -8.79
N ASP A 115 -7.88 11.41 -9.74
CA ASP A 115 -7.96 11.06 -11.16
C ASP A 115 -6.88 10.03 -11.49
N MET A 116 -7.25 8.76 -11.33
CA MET A 116 -6.35 7.63 -11.53
C MET A 116 -6.47 7.10 -12.97
N PRO A 117 -5.35 6.75 -13.62
CA PRO A 117 -5.37 6.15 -14.94
C PRO A 117 -5.92 4.72 -14.87
N GLY A 118 -6.60 4.30 -15.93
CA GLY A 118 -7.12 2.94 -16.07
C GLY A 118 -8.65 2.86 -16.01
N PRO A 119 -9.22 1.65 -16.21
CA PRO A 119 -10.66 1.44 -16.16
C PRO A 119 -11.20 1.62 -14.73
N LYS A 120 -12.41 2.17 -14.61
CA LYS A 120 -13.17 2.24 -13.35
C LYS A 120 -14.03 0.99 -13.18
N ASN A 121 -13.40 -0.16 -12.98
CA ASN A 121 -14.07 -1.44 -12.73
C ASN A 121 -13.80 -1.94 -11.31
N VAL A 122 -14.73 -2.73 -10.77
CA VAL A 122 -14.55 -3.39 -9.48
C VAL A 122 -13.63 -4.60 -9.66
N VAL A 123 -12.42 -4.53 -9.10
CA VAL A 123 -11.41 -5.60 -9.20
C VAL A 123 -11.49 -6.63 -8.06
N LEU A 124 -12.29 -6.36 -7.03
CA LEU A 124 -12.39 -7.19 -5.82
C LEU A 124 -12.84 -8.62 -6.14
N TRP A 125 -13.88 -8.75 -6.97
CA TRP A 125 -14.51 -10.03 -7.27
C TRP A 125 -13.59 -10.96 -8.06
N ASP A 126 -12.97 -10.46 -9.12
CA ASP A 126 -11.97 -11.20 -9.91
C ASP A 126 -10.77 -11.62 -9.04
N ARG A 127 -10.32 -10.73 -8.15
CA ARG A 127 -9.22 -11.04 -7.22
C ARG A 127 -9.57 -12.18 -6.27
N MET A 128 -10.76 -12.16 -5.67
CA MET A 128 -11.21 -13.22 -4.77
C MET A 128 -11.34 -14.57 -5.50
N ARG A 129 -11.85 -14.57 -6.74
CA ARG A 129 -11.95 -15.78 -7.56
C ARG A 129 -10.58 -16.33 -7.97
N ASN A 130 -9.63 -15.45 -8.31
CA ASN A 130 -8.26 -15.86 -8.60
C ASN A 130 -7.62 -16.52 -7.37
N TRP A 131 -7.74 -15.91 -6.18
CA TRP A 131 -7.24 -16.52 -4.95
C TRP A 131 -7.90 -17.86 -4.63
N LEU A 132 -9.21 -17.97 -4.86
CA LEU A 132 -9.92 -19.25 -4.68
C LEU A 132 -9.40 -20.33 -5.64
N SER A 133 -9.17 -19.97 -6.91
CA SER A 133 -8.60 -20.88 -7.91
C SER A 133 -7.23 -21.39 -7.48
N GLU A 134 -6.34 -20.49 -7.08
CA GLU A 134 -4.99 -20.83 -6.62
C GLU A 134 -5.02 -21.68 -5.33
N ALA A 135 -5.89 -21.33 -4.39
CA ALA A 135 -6.08 -22.13 -3.17
C ALA A 135 -6.54 -23.56 -3.51
N LYS A 136 -7.48 -23.74 -4.45
CA LYS A 136 -7.93 -25.07 -4.89
C LYS A 136 -6.83 -25.89 -5.57
N ILE A 137 -5.89 -25.24 -6.25
CA ILE A 137 -4.74 -25.91 -6.89
C ILE A 137 -3.72 -26.39 -5.83
N LEU A 138 -3.48 -25.57 -4.80
CA LEU A 138 -2.44 -25.81 -3.80
C LEU A 138 -2.91 -26.69 -2.62
N CYS A 139 -4.19 -26.63 -2.28
CA CYS A 139 -4.76 -27.34 -1.13
C CYS A 139 -4.99 -28.83 -1.41
N SER A 140 -4.82 -29.64 -0.36
CA SER A 140 -5.22 -31.05 -0.43
C SER A 140 -6.75 -31.18 -0.43
N VAL A 141 -7.27 -32.33 -0.87
CA VAL A 141 -8.71 -32.63 -0.79
C VAL A 141 -9.26 -32.52 0.63
N LYS A 142 -8.42 -32.77 1.64
CA LYS A 142 -8.78 -32.59 3.04
C LYS A 142 -8.97 -31.10 3.35
N ASP A 143 -8.01 -30.26 2.98
CA ASP A 143 -8.04 -28.82 3.24
C ASP A 143 -9.19 -28.14 2.48
N THR A 144 -9.43 -28.53 1.22
CA THR A 144 -10.56 -28.04 0.43
C THR A 144 -11.90 -28.25 1.14
N LYS A 145 -12.08 -29.42 1.77
CA LYS A 145 -13.30 -29.73 2.54
C LYS A 145 -13.32 -29.02 3.90
N GLU A 146 -12.19 -28.97 4.59
CA GLU A 146 -12.08 -28.35 5.92
C GLU A 146 -12.34 -26.83 5.85
N PHE A 147 -11.80 -26.17 4.83
CA PHE A 147 -11.98 -24.73 4.60
C PHE A 147 -13.18 -24.38 3.69
N GLY A 148 -13.94 -25.37 3.21
CA GLY A 148 -15.12 -25.13 2.38
C GLY A 148 -14.82 -24.44 1.05
N LEU A 149 -13.65 -24.66 0.43
CA LEU A 149 -13.28 -23.96 -0.81
C LEU A 149 -14.26 -24.24 -1.96
N ASP A 150 -14.94 -25.38 -1.92
CA ASP A 150 -15.93 -25.75 -2.95
C ASP A 150 -17.19 -24.86 -2.90
N THR A 151 -17.54 -24.30 -1.73
CA THR A 151 -18.71 -23.43 -1.57
C THR A 151 -18.39 -21.95 -1.74
N LEU A 152 -17.11 -21.56 -1.61
CA LEU A 152 -16.71 -20.15 -1.67
C LEU A 152 -17.13 -19.46 -2.97
N GLU A 153 -17.09 -20.12 -4.13
CA GLU A 153 -17.52 -19.48 -5.39
C GLU A 153 -18.98 -19.02 -5.34
N GLU A 154 -19.85 -19.83 -4.74
CA GLU A 154 -21.26 -19.50 -4.55
C GLU A 154 -21.43 -18.34 -3.57
N GLU A 155 -20.67 -18.33 -2.48
CA GLU A 155 -20.68 -17.23 -1.49
C GLU A 155 -20.19 -15.91 -2.10
N ILE A 156 -19.13 -15.94 -2.90
CA ILE A 156 -18.62 -14.78 -3.65
C ILE A 156 -19.70 -14.28 -4.60
N GLY A 157 -20.33 -15.17 -5.38
CA GLY A 157 -21.40 -14.81 -6.31
C GLY A 157 -22.63 -14.22 -5.61
N MET A 158 -22.97 -14.72 -4.42
CA MET A 158 -24.03 -14.15 -3.59
C MET A 158 -23.68 -12.74 -3.13
N LEU A 159 -22.49 -12.52 -2.57
CA LEU A 159 -22.05 -11.20 -2.11
C LEU A 159 -21.97 -10.19 -3.26
N GLU A 160 -21.40 -10.59 -4.40
CA GLU A 160 -21.34 -9.77 -5.60
C GLU A 160 -22.73 -9.35 -6.07
N LYS A 161 -23.66 -10.30 -6.12
CA LYS A 161 -25.05 -10.01 -6.50
C LYS A 161 -25.74 -9.08 -5.52
N GLU A 162 -25.57 -9.26 -4.21
CA GLU A 162 -26.22 -8.40 -3.21
C GLU A 162 -25.63 -6.99 -3.22
N LEU A 163 -24.30 -6.85 -3.27
CA LEU A 163 -23.62 -5.55 -3.20
C LEU A 163 -23.67 -4.76 -4.52
N SER A 164 -23.91 -5.43 -5.65
CA SER A 164 -24.06 -4.77 -6.96
C SER A 164 -25.49 -4.26 -7.23
N ARG A 165 -26.45 -4.47 -6.31
CA ARG A 165 -27.86 -4.05 -6.50
C ARG A 165 -28.06 -2.54 -6.43
N ASP A 166 -27.30 -1.87 -5.58
CA ASP A 166 -27.38 -0.43 -5.39
C ASP A 166 -26.32 0.27 -6.23
N TYR A 167 -26.67 1.43 -6.80
CA TYR A 167 -25.78 2.24 -7.62
C TYR A 167 -24.69 2.84 -6.72
N HIS A 168 -23.56 2.15 -6.60
CA HIS A 168 -22.38 2.65 -5.91
C HIS A 168 -21.48 3.35 -6.92
N GLU A 169 -21.07 4.57 -6.61
CA GLU A 169 -20.01 5.24 -7.37
C GLU A 169 -18.71 4.43 -7.24
N ILE A 170 -18.22 3.88 -8.35
CA ILE A 170 -16.96 3.15 -8.37
C ILE A 170 -15.82 4.17 -8.32
N GLY A 171 -15.14 4.21 -7.16
CA GLY A 171 -14.00 5.10 -6.90
C GLY A 171 -12.68 4.35 -6.77
N PHE A 172 -11.58 5.10 -6.78
CA PHE A 172 -10.27 4.56 -6.42
C PHE A 172 -10.20 4.35 -4.90
N CYS A 173 -9.76 3.16 -4.47
CA CYS A 173 -9.78 2.75 -3.06
C CYS A 173 -8.41 2.23 -2.62
N HIS A 174 -8.05 2.48 -1.36
CA HIS A 174 -6.82 1.93 -0.76
C HIS A 174 -6.90 0.41 -0.58
N ASN A 175 -8.09 -0.13 -0.28
CA ASN A 175 -8.38 -1.56 -0.05
C ASN A 175 -7.66 -2.25 1.12
N ASP A 176 -6.82 -1.53 1.88
CA ASP A 176 -6.11 -2.01 3.07
C ASP A 176 -5.87 -0.88 4.09
N LEU A 177 -6.92 -0.15 4.45
CA LEU A 177 -6.83 1.04 5.32
C LEU A 177 -6.76 0.67 6.81
N GLN A 178 -5.82 -0.20 7.19
CA GLN A 178 -5.52 -0.51 8.58
C GLN A 178 -4.65 0.58 9.24
N TYR A 179 -4.64 0.65 10.57
CA TYR A 179 -3.88 1.66 11.33
C TYR A 179 -2.37 1.67 11.00
N GLY A 180 -1.81 0.51 10.65
CA GLY A 180 -0.42 0.36 10.21
C GLY A 180 -0.07 1.12 8.92
N ASN A 181 -1.08 1.42 8.10
CA ASN A 181 -0.95 2.10 6.81
C ASN A 181 -1.39 3.56 6.85
N ILE A 182 -1.73 4.10 8.03
CA ILE A 182 -2.10 5.52 8.18
C ILE A 182 -1.01 6.20 8.99
N MET A 183 -0.47 7.28 8.43
CA MET A 183 0.55 8.09 9.08
C MET A 183 -0.01 9.48 9.39
N MET A 184 0.38 10.02 10.54
CA MET A 184 0.00 11.36 10.96
C MET A 184 1.24 12.14 11.39
N ASP A 185 1.38 13.33 10.82
CA ASP A 185 2.32 14.33 11.29
C ASP A 185 1.71 15.04 12.50
N GLU A 186 2.37 14.92 13.66
CA GLU A 186 1.87 15.49 14.91
C GLU A 186 1.96 17.02 14.97
N GLU A 187 2.88 17.64 14.21
CA GLU A 187 3.03 19.09 14.19
C GLU A 187 1.92 19.75 13.37
N THR A 188 1.56 19.16 12.23
CA THR A 188 0.56 19.72 11.33
C THR A 188 -0.84 19.12 11.52
N ARG A 189 -0.97 18.03 12.29
CA ARG A 189 -2.18 17.19 12.41
C ARG A 189 -2.74 16.79 11.04
N SER A 190 -1.87 16.66 10.04
CA SER A 190 -2.23 16.19 8.71
C SER A 190 -1.98 14.69 8.60
N SER A 191 -2.90 13.97 7.96
CA SER A 191 -2.72 12.56 7.63
C SER A 191 -2.18 12.42 6.21
N LEU A 192 -1.20 11.54 6.04
CA LEU A 192 -0.64 11.15 4.75
C LEU A 192 -1.11 9.74 4.38
#